data_AF-A0A6G3WIB4-F1
#
_entry.id   AF-A0A6G3WIB4-F1
#
_cell.length_a   1.000
_cell.length_b   1.000
_cell.length_c   1.000
_cell.angle_alpha   90.00
_cell.angle_beta   90.00
_cell.angle_gamma   90.00
#
_symmetry.space_group_name_H-M   'P 1'
#
loop_
_entity.id
_entity.type
_entity.pdbx_description
1 polymer ?
#
loop_
_entity_poly.entity_id
_entity_poly.type
_entity_poly.pdbx_seq_one_letter_code
_entity_poly.pdbx_strand_id
1 'polypeptide(L)'
;DKLVVYGGTGKAARDWRSFDAMVRTLETLKQDETMLVQSGRPVGVMQTHEWAPRVLIANSNLVGDWANWEEFRRLEALGLTMYGQMTAGSWIYIGTQG
;
A
#
# COMPACT_ATOMS: atom_id res chain seq x y z
N ASP A 1 12.35 -4.48 -10.17
CA ASP A 1 12.51 -5.84 -9.59
C ASP A 1 12.02 -6.00 -8.16
N LYS A 2 12.36 -5.11 -7.22
CA LYS A 2 12.00 -5.24 -5.78
C LYS A 2 10.85 -4.33 -5.31
N LEU A 3 10.17 -3.63 -6.22
CA LEU A 3 9.09 -2.66 -5.95
C LEU A 3 9.50 -1.44 -5.09
N VAL A 4 10.79 -1.28 -4.79
CA VAL A 4 11.34 -0.15 -4.02
C VAL A 4 11.35 1.11 -4.88
N VAL A 5 10.89 2.22 -4.30
CA VAL A 5 10.84 3.55 -4.91
C VAL A 5 11.96 4.45 -4.35
N TYR A 6 11.95 4.71 -3.03
CA TYR A 6 12.99 5.53 -2.36
C TYR A 6 13.04 5.29 -0.85
N GLY A 7 13.99 5.95 -0.17
CA GLY A 7 14.03 6.01 1.30
C GLY A 7 14.33 4.67 1.97
N GLY A 8 15.32 3.94 1.48
CA GLY A 8 15.64 2.59 1.95
C GLY A 8 14.76 1.54 1.28
N THR A 9 13.85 0.93 2.03
CA THR A 9 12.95 -0.14 1.55
C THR A 9 11.53 0.35 1.24
N GLY A 10 11.33 1.66 1.02
CA GLY A 10 10.02 2.23 0.70
C GLY A 10 9.49 1.68 -0.61
N LYS A 11 8.38 0.93 -0.57
CA LYS A 11 7.83 0.19 -1.72
C LYS A 11 6.49 0.74 -2.18
N ALA A 12 6.18 0.54 -3.46
CA ALA A 12 4.88 0.91 -4.05
C ALA A 12 3.78 -0.14 -3.79
N ALA A 13 4.15 -1.42 -3.69
CA ALA A 13 3.28 -2.54 -3.37
C ALA A 13 4.05 -3.60 -2.57
N ARG A 14 3.34 -4.44 -1.81
CA ARG A 14 3.96 -5.38 -0.86
C ARG A 14 4.84 -6.42 -1.55
N ASP A 15 4.27 -7.01 -2.59
CA ASP A 15 4.83 -8.06 -3.41
C ASP A 15 4.21 -7.96 -4.82
N TRP A 16 4.80 -8.65 -5.81
CA TRP A 16 4.33 -8.58 -7.20
C TRP A 16 2.90 -9.10 -7.35
N ARG A 17 2.50 -10.13 -6.60
CA ARG A 17 1.12 -10.63 -6.61
C ARG A 17 0.13 -9.55 -6.17
N SER A 18 0.49 -8.75 -5.17
CA SER A 18 -0.30 -7.64 -4.66
C SER A 18 -0.36 -6.49 -5.67
N PHE A 19 0.75 -6.20 -6.36
CA PHE A 19 0.78 -5.25 -7.48
C PHE A 19 -0.18 -5.67 -8.60
N ASP A 20 -0.06 -6.90 -9.10
CA ASP A 20 -0.91 -7.40 -10.18
C ASP A 20 -2.39 -7.43 -9.79
N ALA A 21 -2.70 -7.80 -8.55
CA ALA A 21 -4.07 -7.79 -8.04
C ALA A 21 -4.63 -6.37 -7.96
N MET A 22 -3.80 -5.39 -7.59
CA MET A 22 -4.20 -4.00 -7.47
C MET A 22 -4.48 -3.38 -8.84
N VAL A 23 -3.61 -3.63 -9.83
CA VAL A 23 -3.83 -3.22 -11.23
C VAL A 23 -5.15 -3.77 -11.75
N ARG A 24 -5.37 -5.10 -11.64
CA ARG A 24 -6.64 -5.71 -12.06
C ARG A 24 -7.86 -5.13 -11.36
N THR A 25 -7.74 -4.85 -10.06
CA THR A 25 -8.86 -4.28 -9.29
C THR A 25 -9.18 -2.87 -9.77
N LEU A 26 -8.17 -2.03 -10.00
CA LEU A 26 -8.34 -0.66 -10.49
C LEU A 26 -8.95 -0.61 -11.90
N GLU A 27 -8.58 -1.55 -12.78
CA GLU A 27 -9.14 -1.66 -14.13
C GLU A 27 -10.66 -1.96 -14.14
N THR A 28 -11.17 -2.59 -13.09
CA THR A 28 -12.59 -2.99 -12.99
C THR A 28 -13.38 -2.25 -11.90
N LEU A 29 -12.75 -1.32 -11.19
CA LEU A 29 -13.36 -0.61 -10.06
C LEU A 29 -14.47 0.33 -10.55
N LYS A 30 -15.69 0.19 -10.01
CA LYS A 30 -16.80 1.07 -10.41
C LYS A 30 -16.66 2.47 -9.84
N GLN A 31 -17.42 3.41 -10.41
CA GLN A 31 -17.43 4.81 -10.00
C GLN A 31 -17.94 5.03 -8.58
N ASP A 32 -18.70 4.10 -8.00
CA ASP A 32 -19.23 4.16 -6.65
C ASP A 32 -18.57 3.14 -5.70
N GLU A 33 -17.43 2.56 -6.08
CA GLU A 33 -16.69 1.59 -5.26
C GLU A 33 -15.36 2.19 -4.75
N THR A 34 -14.87 1.67 -3.63
CA THR A 34 -13.59 2.06 -3.01
C THR A 34 -12.75 0.82 -2.75
N MET A 35 -11.53 0.79 -3.30
CA MET A 35 -10.54 -0.24 -3.00
C MET A 35 -9.79 0.09 -1.69
N LEU A 36 -9.65 -0.91 -0.82
CA LEU A 36 -8.90 -0.83 0.43
C LEU A 36 -7.52 -1.45 0.25
N VAL A 37 -6.47 -0.69 0.55
CA VAL A 37 -5.08 -1.15 0.50
C VAL A 37 -4.48 -1.13 1.90
N GLN A 38 -4.11 -2.31 2.40
CA GLN A 38 -3.44 -2.48 3.68
C GLN A 38 -1.99 -2.84 3.43
N SER A 39 -1.05 -2.00 3.88
CA SER A 39 0.41 -2.18 3.70
C SER A 39 0.77 -2.74 2.33
N GLY A 40 0.39 -2.01 1.28
CA GLY A 40 0.67 -2.35 -0.12
C GLY A 40 -0.02 -3.59 -0.69
N ARG A 41 -1.05 -4.13 -0.03
CA ARG A 41 -1.88 -5.23 -0.54
C ARG A 41 -3.35 -4.78 -0.70
N PRO A 42 -4.00 -5.01 -1.85
CA PRO A 42 -5.44 -4.81 -1.97
C PRO A 42 -6.16 -5.89 -1.16
N VAL A 43 -6.97 -5.49 -0.19
CA VAL A 43 -7.63 -6.42 0.76
C VAL A 43 -9.15 -6.48 0.59
N GLY A 44 -9.74 -5.55 -0.16
CA GLY A 44 -11.16 -5.57 -0.45
C GLY A 44 -11.60 -4.39 -1.29
N VAL A 45 -12.82 -4.50 -1.82
CA VAL A 45 -13.56 -3.43 -2.49
C VAL A 45 -14.90 -3.31 -1.78
N MET A 46 -15.30 -2.10 -1.44
CA MET A 46 -16.59 -1.80 -0.81
C MET A 46 -17.35 -0.81 -1.67
N GLN A 47 -18.66 -0.97 -1.77
CA GLN A 47 -19.51 0.05 -2.35
C GLN A 47 -19.60 1.25 -1.39
N THR A 48 -19.42 2.45 -1.92
CA THR A 48 -19.45 3.73 -1.21
C THR A 48 -20.38 4.68 -1.97
N HIS A 49 -19.84 5.70 -2.64
CA HIS A 49 -20.58 6.63 -3.50
C HIS A 49 -19.59 7.35 -4.43
N GLU A 50 -20.10 8.02 -5.48
CA GLU A 50 -19.27 8.64 -6.51
C GLU A 50 -18.31 9.71 -5.97
N TRP A 51 -18.69 10.46 -4.94
CA TRP A 51 -17.82 11.47 -4.31
C TRP A 51 -16.83 10.92 -3.27
N ALA A 52 -16.86 9.62 -2.97
CA ALA A 52 -15.91 9.01 -2.05
C ALA A 52 -14.55 8.80 -2.74
N PRO A 53 -13.44 8.71 -1.97
CA PRO A 53 -12.17 8.27 -2.52
C PRO A 53 -12.29 6.91 -3.20
N ARG A 54 -11.68 6.76 -4.39
CA ARG A 54 -11.63 5.46 -5.10
C ARG A 54 -10.67 4.48 -4.44
N VAL A 55 -9.67 4.98 -3.72
CA VAL A 55 -8.68 4.17 -3.00
C VAL A 55 -8.46 4.75 -1.61
N LEU A 56 -8.46 3.88 -0.59
CA LEU A 56 -8.03 4.21 0.76
C LEU A 56 -6.84 3.33 1.14
N ILE A 57 -5.78 3.97 1.65
CA ILE A 57 -4.49 3.33 1.89
C ILE A 57 -4.09 3.50 3.36
N ALA A 58 -3.71 2.40 4.01
CA ALA A 58 -3.11 2.40 5.33
C ALA A 58 -1.86 1.50 5.32
N ASN A 59 -0.68 2.13 5.33
CA ASN A 59 0.61 1.43 5.24
C ASN A 59 1.38 1.50 6.56
N SER A 60 2.04 0.41 6.93
CA SER A 60 3.07 0.36 7.99
C SER A 60 2.59 0.69 9.41
N ASN A 61 1.29 0.86 9.64
CA ASN A 61 0.74 1.13 10.97
C ASN A 61 0.90 -0.08 11.89
N LEU A 62 1.44 0.14 13.08
CA LEU A 62 1.55 -0.82 14.17
C LEU A 62 1.02 -0.19 15.46
N VAL A 63 0.52 -1.02 16.38
CA VAL A 63 0.10 -0.57 17.71
C VAL A 63 1.32 -0.03 18.47
N GLY A 64 1.15 1.00 19.30
CA GLY A 64 2.25 1.78 19.89
C GLY A 64 3.39 0.96 20.50
N ASP A 65 3.08 -0.02 21.35
CA ASP A 65 4.09 -0.87 22.00
C ASP A 65 4.90 -1.73 21.01
N TRP A 66 4.37 -1.93 19.81
CA TRP A 66 4.96 -2.73 18.73
C TRP A 66 5.49 -1.87 17.57
N ALA A 67 5.39 -0.54 17.66
CA ALA A 67 5.79 0.39 16.61
C ALA A 67 7.33 0.57 16.56
N ASN A 68 8.05 -0.53 16.38
CA ASN A 68 9.51 -0.59 16.33
C ASN A 68 10.01 -1.42 15.14
N TRP A 69 11.29 -1.26 14.81
CA TRP A 69 11.89 -1.91 13.64
C TRP A 69 12.02 -3.42 13.76
N GLU A 70 12.18 -3.95 14.96
CA GLU A 70 12.31 -5.40 15.18
C GLU A 70 11.01 -6.10 14.80
N GLU A 71 9.89 -5.63 15.34
CA GLU A 71 8.56 -6.18 15.04
C GLU A 71 8.17 -5.92 13.59
N PHE A 72 8.47 -4.74 13.05
CA PHE A 72 8.25 -4.44 11.64
C PHE A 72 8.99 -5.45 10.73
N ARG A 73 10.28 -5.71 10.99
CA ARG A 73 11.08 -6.65 10.18
C ARG A 73 10.59 -8.09 10.32
N ARG A 74 10.14 -8.48 11.52
CA ARG A 74 9.50 -9.79 11.74
C ARG A 74 8.26 -9.94 10.86
N LEU A 75 7.37 -8.94 10.86
CA LEU A 75 6.17 -8.93 10.02
C LEU A 75 6.48 -8.84 8.53
N GLU A 76 7.54 -8.12 8.14
CA GLU A 76 7.97 -8.03 6.73
C GLU A 76 8.47 -9.39 6.24
N ALA A 77 9.27 -10.10 7.04
CA ALA A 77 9.74 -11.45 6.73
C ALA A 77 8.59 -12.46 6.59
N LEU A 78 7.49 -12.26 7.32
CA LEU A 78 6.26 -13.05 7.21
C LEU A 78 5.36 -12.61 6.05
N GLY A 79 5.70 -11.55 5.31
CA GLY A 79 4.87 -11.01 4.23
C GLY A 79 3.59 -10.31 4.71
N LEU A 80 3.55 -9.86 5.97
CA LEU A 80 2.38 -9.27 6.61
C LEU A 80 2.38 -7.73 6.59
N THR A 81 3.50 -7.10 6.29
CA THR A 81 3.61 -5.64 6.20
C THR A 81 4.48 -5.19 5.02
N MET A 82 4.51 -3.89 4.78
CA MET A 82 5.30 -3.20 3.77
C MET A 82 5.69 -1.83 4.32
N TYR A 83 6.91 -1.36 4.03
CA TYR A 83 7.32 0.00 4.35
C TYR A 83 6.83 0.96 3.27
N GLY A 84 5.89 1.84 3.61
CA GLY A 84 5.25 2.74 2.65
C GLY A 84 6.01 4.04 2.38
N GLN A 85 6.98 4.40 3.23
CA GLN A 85 7.53 5.76 3.27
C GLN A 85 6.35 6.79 3.28
N MET A 86 6.52 7.95 2.67
CA MET A 86 5.49 8.97 2.50
C MET A 86 4.82 8.83 1.13
N THR A 87 5.57 8.96 0.04
CA THR A 87 5.03 8.98 -1.33
C THR A 87 5.22 7.68 -2.11
N ALA A 88 6.02 6.73 -1.59
CA ALA A 88 6.27 5.46 -2.26
C ALA A 88 5.00 4.60 -2.29
N GLY A 89 4.40 4.34 -1.12
CA GLY A 89 3.20 3.52 -0.97
C GLY A 89 1.88 4.24 -1.21
N SER A 90 1.92 5.54 -1.52
CA SER A 90 0.74 6.37 -1.84
C SER A 90 0.73 6.87 -3.29
N TRP A 91 1.71 6.43 -4.09
CA TRP A 91 1.76 6.58 -5.56
C TRP A 91 1.77 8.02 -6.05
N ILE A 92 2.54 8.87 -5.38
CA ILE A 92 2.71 10.27 -5.77
C ILE A 92 4.17 10.73 -5.75
N TYR A 93 5.11 9.78 -5.83
CA TYR A 93 6.53 10.08 -5.96
C TYR A 93 6.86 10.59 -7.36
N ILE A 94 7.53 11.74 -7.47
CA ILE A 94 7.87 12.42 -8.72
C ILE A 94 9.39 12.52 -8.95
N GLY A 95 10.16 11.59 -8.38
CA GLY A 95 11.62 11.64 -8.47
C GLY A 95 12.21 12.67 -7.50
N THR A 96 13.43 13.14 -7.79
CA THR A 96 14.16 14.09 -6.95
C THR A 96 13.60 15.51 -6.98
N GLN A 97 12.56 15.76 -7.77
CA GLN A 97 11.90 17.07 -7.84
C GLN A 97 10.98 17.32 -6.64
N GLY A 98 10.31 16.28 -6.15
CA GLY A 98 9.39 16.36 -5.02
C GLY A 98 10.12 16.34 -3.68
#